data_AF-A0A5C7LHV1-F1
#
_entry.id   AF-A0A5C7LHV1-F1
#
_cell.length_a   1.000
_cell.length_b   1.000
_cell.length_c   1.000
_cell.angle_alpha   90.00
_cell.angle_beta   90.00
_cell.angle_gamma   90.00
#
_symmetry.space_group_name_H-M   'P 1'
#
loop_
_entity.id
_entity.type
_entity.pdbx_description
1 polymer ?
#
loop_
_entity_poly.entity_id
_entity_poly.type
_entity_poly.pdbx_seq_one_letter_code
_entity_poly.pdbx_strand_id
1 'polypeptide(L)'
;MDIEINDLTRFGVVKDIPGYQIPPEAFTLGENVRFADGGIERMLGDERTFGTPLYPPHFAMPLTTAAQTFWLYVSLTKAAAFDGATHTDITRLAGDYTNDETRKWNGTILGGVPILNNGNDVPQAWLSPTTATRLVNLPNWNPNHRARVVRALGPYLIAINLLDSGNAYPHLIQWSHPADPGSVPISWDYTDPTKDAGRKDLPDVNSGLLIEALPLQGRLFLYKEGSVWWMRAIGGRFVFEFDTFLETVGLLAPRCVTPTPDGLQHVMATQDDIVRHNGNQVVSILDKAQKRAIFNDIDNTHASNSFMFTNPLYNEVWFCYPSSGNEHPNKAVVWNAKEGQAGILSNSDVVSFRNVASGVIEAISDASWDSDSASWDSDDSPWSQILRRKLVMCDPANTQFRMMDTGNLRNGASFAATLQREGLSVLGQNRRGEWLVDHQIMKMIQRLWPKVKGGPIRVRIGATQTVGGATTWGPYASFDPATQKWVDPSYTIPGTSTGCSISVEFSTIDPVSWRIEGYKPEIIKLGRF
;
A
#
# COMPACT_ATOMS: atom_id res chain seq x y z
N MET A 1 12.37 26.86 -29.90
CA MET A 1 13.53 26.11 -29.37
C MET A 1 12.97 24.88 -28.70
N ASP A 2 13.58 23.74 -28.98
CA ASP A 2 13.04 22.45 -28.59
C ASP A 2 13.76 21.98 -27.32
N ILE A 3 12.99 21.71 -26.27
CA ILE A 3 13.51 21.26 -25.00
C ILE A 3 12.96 19.86 -24.76
N GLU A 4 13.82 18.84 -24.73
CA GLU A 4 13.39 17.49 -24.39
C GLU A 4 13.49 17.23 -22.90
N ILE A 5 12.39 16.83 -22.29
CA ILE A 5 12.34 16.37 -20.90
C ILE A 5 12.11 14.87 -20.94
N ASN A 6 13.16 14.12 -20.56
CA ASN A 6 13.20 12.66 -20.47
C ASN A 6 13.53 12.27 -19.01
N ASP A 7 13.74 10.97 -18.73
CA ASP A 7 14.12 10.46 -17.40
C ASP A 7 13.14 10.84 -16.27
N LEU A 8 11.85 10.70 -16.57
CA LEU A 8 10.75 11.13 -15.70
C LEU A 8 10.70 10.43 -14.33
N THR A 9 11.38 9.29 -14.17
CA THR A 9 11.44 8.53 -12.91
C THR A 9 12.65 8.91 -12.05
N ARG A 10 13.44 9.94 -12.41
CA ARG A 10 14.60 10.29 -11.59
C ARG A 10 14.23 10.90 -10.24
N PHE A 11 13.28 11.84 -10.25
CA PHE A 11 12.87 12.61 -9.07
C PHE A 11 11.43 12.33 -8.62
N GLY A 12 10.56 11.90 -9.55
CA GLY A 12 9.16 11.62 -9.23
C GLY A 12 8.35 12.87 -8.85
N VAL A 13 7.42 12.73 -7.90
CA VAL A 13 6.60 13.83 -7.39
C VAL A 13 7.30 14.54 -6.22
N VAL A 14 7.54 15.84 -6.36
CA VAL A 14 8.13 16.71 -5.33
C VAL A 14 7.15 17.80 -4.95
N LYS A 15 6.84 17.94 -3.66
CA LYS A 15 5.95 19.02 -3.15
C LYS A 15 6.64 19.97 -2.16
N ASP A 16 7.91 19.72 -1.84
CA ASP A 16 8.64 20.40 -0.75
C ASP A 16 9.12 21.79 -1.09
N ILE A 17 9.42 22.00 -2.37
CA ILE A 17 9.81 23.29 -2.91
C ILE A 17 8.78 23.72 -3.96
N PRO A 18 8.58 25.04 -4.14
CA PRO A 18 7.67 25.55 -5.15
C PRO A 18 7.99 24.99 -6.55
N GLY A 19 6.98 24.76 -7.38
CA GLY A 19 7.13 24.13 -8.70
C GLY A 19 8.08 24.86 -9.68
N TYR A 20 8.36 26.14 -9.44
CA TYR A 20 9.36 26.89 -10.22
C TYR A 20 10.81 26.60 -9.81
N GLN A 21 11.05 25.96 -8.66
CA GLN A 21 12.37 25.55 -8.18
C GLN A 21 12.66 24.06 -8.39
N ILE A 22 11.64 23.23 -8.66
CA ILE A 22 11.88 21.80 -8.91
C ILE A 22 12.56 21.59 -10.27
N PRO A 23 13.41 20.56 -10.42
CA PRO A 23 13.99 20.19 -11.71
C PRO A 23 12.90 19.99 -12.79
N PRO A 24 13.22 20.21 -14.08
CA PRO A 24 12.28 19.98 -15.18
C PRO A 24 11.71 18.55 -15.24
N GLU A 25 12.50 17.59 -14.78
CA GLU A 25 12.21 16.15 -14.74
C GLU A 25 11.27 15.75 -13.57
N ALA A 26 11.07 16.62 -12.57
CA ALA A 26 10.24 16.36 -11.39
C ALA A 26 8.81 16.86 -11.59
N PHE A 27 7.83 16.21 -10.96
CA PHE A 27 6.41 16.56 -11.06
C PHE A 27 5.87 17.18 -9.78
N THR A 28 4.83 18.00 -9.88
CA THR A 28 4.16 18.63 -8.73
C THR A 28 2.96 17.81 -8.24
N LEU A 29 2.35 17.01 -9.11
CA LEU A 29 1.27 16.08 -8.77
C LEU A 29 1.40 14.79 -9.59
N GLY A 30 1.17 13.66 -8.92
CA GLY A 30 0.94 12.36 -9.53
C GLY A 30 -0.15 11.64 -8.75
N GLU A 31 -1.29 11.43 -9.40
CA GLU A 31 -2.50 10.83 -8.84
C GLU A 31 -2.98 9.68 -9.72
N ASN A 32 -3.16 8.49 -9.13
CA ASN A 32 -3.40 7.22 -9.80
C ASN A 32 -2.42 6.92 -10.95
N VAL A 33 -1.17 7.34 -10.78
CA VAL A 33 -0.05 7.06 -11.68
C VAL A 33 1.06 6.33 -10.95
N ARG A 34 1.77 5.49 -11.69
CA ARG A 34 2.88 4.67 -11.23
C ARG A 34 4.14 5.04 -11.97
N PHE A 35 5.26 5.01 -11.26
CA PHE A 35 6.59 5.13 -11.83
C PHE A 35 7.17 3.73 -11.98
N ALA A 36 7.49 3.33 -13.21
CA ALA A 36 8.01 1.99 -13.51
C ALA A 36 8.85 2.01 -14.81
N ASP A 37 9.98 1.29 -14.79
CA ASP A 37 10.84 1.03 -15.95
C ASP A 37 11.25 2.30 -16.72
N GLY A 38 11.52 3.40 -16.01
CA GLY A 38 11.90 4.68 -16.63
C GLY A 38 10.74 5.50 -17.23
N GLY A 39 9.50 5.03 -17.11
CA GLY A 39 8.29 5.75 -17.54
C GLY A 39 7.30 6.00 -16.42
N ILE A 40 6.26 6.76 -16.75
CA ILE A 40 5.09 6.99 -15.88
C ILE A 40 3.88 6.37 -16.56
N GLU A 41 3.22 5.45 -15.89
CA GLU A 41 2.04 4.76 -16.41
C GLU A 41 0.81 5.01 -15.54
N ARG A 42 -0.37 4.92 -16.14
CA ARG A 42 -1.62 4.87 -15.36
C ARG A 42 -1.62 3.62 -14.49
N MET A 43 -1.94 3.78 -13.20
CA MET A 43 -2.18 2.63 -12.33
C MET A 43 -3.31 1.80 -12.91
N LEU A 44 -3.16 0.48 -12.90
CA LEU A 44 -4.21 -0.43 -13.28
C LEU A 44 -5.38 -0.38 -12.28
N GLY A 45 -6.52 -0.88 -12.75
CA GLY A 45 -7.75 -0.98 -11.99
C GLY A 45 -7.80 -2.20 -11.08
N ASP A 46 -9.03 -2.62 -10.80
CA ASP A 46 -9.32 -3.86 -10.11
C ASP A 46 -10.52 -4.58 -10.71
N GLU A 47 -10.49 -5.91 -10.59
CA GLU A 47 -11.53 -6.79 -11.09
C GLU A 47 -12.07 -7.67 -9.96
N ARG A 48 -13.37 -7.97 -10.00
CA ARG A 48 -13.99 -8.85 -9.02
C ARG A 48 -13.41 -10.26 -9.12
N THR A 49 -13.02 -10.84 -7.99
CA THR A 49 -12.49 -12.21 -7.90
C THR A 49 -13.25 -13.02 -6.86
N PHE A 50 -13.10 -14.35 -6.89
CA PHE A 50 -13.76 -15.30 -5.98
C PHE A 50 -15.29 -15.21 -5.92
N GLY A 51 -15.97 -14.67 -6.94
CA GLY A 51 -17.44 -14.60 -6.95
C GLY A 51 -18.03 -13.76 -5.81
N THR A 52 -19.12 -14.23 -5.18
CA THR A 52 -19.76 -13.58 -4.02
C THR A 52 -19.36 -14.29 -2.73
N PRO A 53 -18.64 -13.63 -1.81
CA PRO A 53 -18.41 -14.11 -0.46
C PRO A 53 -19.71 -14.39 0.30
N LEU A 54 -19.69 -15.33 1.25
CA LEU A 54 -20.83 -15.58 2.14
C LEU A 54 -21.10 -14.39 3.08
N TYR A 55 -20.04 -13.68 3.47
CA TYR A 55 -20.08 -12.59 4.43
C TYR A 55 -19.16 -11.44 4.00
N PRO A 56 -19.42 -10.19 4.42
CA PRO A 56 -18.53 -9.06 4.16
C PRO A 56 -17.10 -9.34 4.59
N PRO A 57 -16.11 -9.35 3.69
CA PRO A 57 -14.73 -9.67 4.05
C PRO A 57 -14.04 -8.44 4.67
N HIS A 58 -13.55 -8.58 5.90
CA HIS A 58 -12.79 -7.53 6.61
C HIS A 58 -11.29 -7.82 6.66
N PHE A 59 -10.92 -9.09 6.73
CA PHE A 59 -9.53 -9.56 6.70
C PHE A 59 -9.47 -10.88 5.95
N ALA A 60 -8.42 -11.08 5.17
CA ALA A 60 -8.18 -12.32 4.45
C ALA A 60 -6.74 -12.79 4.59
N MET A 61 -6.52 -14.09 4.45
CA MET A 61 -5.20 -14.67 4.34
C MET A 61 -5.25 -15.97 3.52
N PRO A 62 -4.29 -16.18 2.60
CA PRO A 62 -4.18 -17.44 1.89
C PRO A 62 -3.52 -18.50 2.78
N LEU A 63 -3.88 -19.76 2.54
CA LEU A 63 -3.26 -20.93 3.14
C LEU A 63 -3.09 -22.00 2.04
N THR A 64 -1.84 -22.34 1.71
CA THR A 64 -1.56 -23.45 0.81
C THR A 64 -1.27 -24.70 1.62
N THR A 65 -2.03 -25.76 1.36
CA THR A 65 -1.79 -27.11 1.88
C THR A 65 -1.19 -27.99 0.79
N ALA A 66 -0.77 -29.22 1.12
CA ALA A 66 -0.27 -30.15 0.11
C ALA A 66 -1.34 -30.54 -0.94
N ALA A 67 -2.62 -30.39 -0.63
CA ALA A 67 -3.72 -30.81 -1.49
C ALA A 67 -4.37 -29.67 -2.27
N GLN A 68 -4.46 -28.47 -1.67
CA GLN A 68 -5.16 -27.31 -2.26
C GLN A 68 -4.76 -25.99 -1.59
N THR A 69 -5.03 -24.87 -2.27
CA THR A 69 -4.92 -23.52 -1.71
C THR A 69 -6.28 -23.00 -1.25
N PHE A 70 -6.38 -22.64 0.03
CA PHE A 70 -7.54 -21.97 0.61
C PHE A 70 -7.32 -20.48 0.75
N TRP A 71 -8.39 -19.70 0.58
CA TRP A 71 -8.47 -18.32 1.01
C TRP A 71 -9.39 -18.21 2.21
N LEU A 72 -8.80 -18.02 3.39
CA LEU A 72 -9.56 -17.76 4.61
C LEU A 72 -9.92 -16.28 4.64
N TYR A 73 -11.16 -15.99 5.03
CA TYR A 73 -11.60 -14.63 5.31
C TYR A 73 -12.56 -14.58 6.48
N VAL A 74 -12.57 -13.42 7.13
CA VAL A 74 -13.39 -13.16 8.30
C VAL A 74 -14.21 -11.89 8.09
N SER A 75 -15.45 -11.94 8.55
CA SER A 75 -16.29 -10.77 8.77
C SER A 75 -16.14 -10.29 10.22
N LEU A 76 -17.00 -9.37 10.66
CA LEU A 76 -17.05 -8.99 12.08
C LEU A 76 -17.52 -10.17 12.97
N THR A 77 -18.43 -11.01 12.48
CA THR A 77 -19.10 -12.04 13.30
C THR A 77 -18.88 -13.47 12.82
N LYS A 78 -18.38 -13.68 11.60
CA LYS A 78 -18.26 -15.00 10.96
C LYS A 78 -16.90 -15.21 10.29
N ALA A 79 -16.58 -16.46 10.00
CA ALA A 79 -15.42 -16.84 9.21
C ALA A 79 -15.83 -17.81 8.10
N ALA A 80 -15.18 -17.70 6.95
CA ALA A 80 -15.39 -18.58 5.82
C ALA A 80 -14.06 -18.88 5.11
N ALA A 81 -14.03 -19.99 4.39
CA ALA A 81 -12.92 -20.38 3.54
C ALA A 81 -13.41 -20.57 2.11
N PHE A 82 -12.63 -20.10 1.16
CA PHE A 82 -12.80 -20.35 -0.26
C PHE A 82 -11.76 -21.37 -0.73
N ASP A 83 -12.20 -22.44 -1.38
CA ASP A 83 -11.37 -23.57 -1.81
C ASP A 83 -10.97 -23.52 -3.30
N GLY A 84 -11.24 -22.41 -3.98
CA GLY A 84 -11.07 -22.28 -5.44
C GLY A 84 -12.38 -22.41 -6.21
N ALA A 85 -13.43 -22.98 -5.60
CA ALA A 85 -14.74 -23.17 -6.23
C ALA A 85 -15.90 -22.65 -5.36
N THR A 86 -15.88 -22.94 -4.07
CA THR A 86 -16.99 -22.71 -3.16
C THR A 86 -16.56 -21.95 -1.91
N HIS A 87 -17.45 -21.09 -1.42
CA HIS A 87 -17.31 -20.47 -0.11
C HIS A 87 -17.99 -21.35 0.93
N THR A 88 -17.25 -21.76 1.95
CA THR A 88 -17.76 -22.59 3.05
C THR A 88 -17.63 -21.85 4.37
N ASP A 89 -18.69 -21.87 5.17
CA ASP A 89 -18.66 -21.35 6.54
C ASP A 89 -17.77 -22.25 7.43
N ILE A 90 -16.73 -21.66 7.99
CA ILE A 90 -15.81 -22.31 8.93
C ILE A 90 -15.88 -21.68 10.32
N THR A 91 -16.96 -20.93 10.60
CA THR A 91 -17.18 -20.30 11.91
C THR A 91 -17.18 -21.36 13.00
N ARG A 92 -16.57 -21.04 14.15
CA ARG A 92 -16.51 -21.94 15.31
C ARG A 92 -17.90 -22.43 15.71
N LEU A 93 -17.97 -23.67 16.23
CA LEU A 93 -19.23 -24.27 16.67
C LEU A 93 -19.84 -23.58 17.89
N ALA A 94 -19.03 -22.87 18.68
CA ALA A 94 -19.48 -22.15 19.88
C ALA A 94 -20.33 -20.89 19.57
N GLY A 95 -20.53 -20.56 18.29
CA GLY A 95 -21.29 -19.40 17.84
C GLY A 95 -20.41 -18.28 17.28
N ASP A 96 -21.05 -17.15 17.00
CA ASP A 96 -20.47 -16.03 16.25
C ASP A 96 -19.36 -15.33 17.04
N TYR A 97 -18.49 -14.63 16.30
CA TYR A 97 -17.48 -13.75 16.87
C TYR A 97 -18.10 -12.43 17.33
N THR A 98 -17.41 -11.78 18.25
CA THR A 98 -17.81 -10.53 18.91
C THR A 98 -16.99 -9.34 18.43
N ASN A 99 -16.39 -9.43 17.25
CA ASN A 99 -15.61 -8.31 16.71
C ASN A 99 -16.54 -7.17 16.26
N ASP A 100 -16.07 -5.96 16.43
CA ASP A 100 -16.75 -4.70 16.14
C ASP A 100 -16.00 -3.89 15.08
N GLU A 101 -14.70 -4.15 14.86
CA GLU A 101 -13.86 -3.32 14.00
C GLU A 101 -12.87 -4.13 13.14
N THR A 102 -12.71 -3.74 11.88
CA THR A 102 -11.76 -4.38 10.94
C THR A 102 -10.31 -4.39 11.47
N ARG A 103 -9.87 -3.30 12.09
CA ARG A 103 -8.47 -3.09 12.52
C ARG A 103 -8.00 -4.08 13.59
N LYS A 104 -8.94 -4.74 14.29
CA LYS A 104 -8.61 -5.71 15.34
C LYS A 104 -8.24 -7.08 14.77
N TRP A 105 -8.69 -7.43 13.58
CA TRP A 105 -8.35 -8.70 12.95
C TRP A 105 -6.87 -8.76 12.58
N ASN A 106 -6.21 -9.82 13.04
CA ASN A 106 -4.86 -10.19 12.68
C ASN A 106 -4.77 -11.72 12.52
N GLY A 107 -3.79 -12.17 11.73
CA GLY A 107 -3.58 -13.59 11.48
C GLY A 107 -2.12 -13.94 11.25
N THR A 108 -1.78 -15.19 11.50
CA THR A 108 -0.44 -15.74 11.27
C THR A 108 -0.55 -17.21 10.93
N ILE A 109 0.48 -17.78 10.32
CA ILE A 109 0.56 -19.21 10.01
C ILE A 109 1.69 -19.80 10.83
N LEU A 110 1.39 -20.78 11.67
CA LEU A 110 2.37 -21.52 12.46
C LEU A 110 2.46 -22.95 11.93
N GLY A 111 3.59 -23.31 11.31
CA GLY A 111 3.81 -24.69 10.87
C GLY A 111 2.72 -25.26 9.96
N GLY A 112 2.03 -24.43 9.17
CA GLY A 112 0.91 -24.82 8.31
C GLY A 112 -0.48 -24.71 8.95
N VAL A 113 -0.56 -24.34 10.23
CA VAL A 113 -1.83 -24.07 10.93
C VAL A 113 -2.13 -22.57 10.90
N PRO A 114 -3.21 -22.12 10.26
CA PRO A 114 -3.63 -20.73 10.31
C PRO A 114 -4.21 -20.39 11.68
N ILE A 115 -3.83 -19.22 12.20
CA ILE A 115 -4.32 -18.66 13.46
C ILE A 115 -4.93 -17.29 13.17
N LEU A 116 -6.13 -17.07 13.68
CA LEU A 116 -6.90 -15.85 13.52
C LEU A 116 -7.21 -15.26 14.89
N ASN A 117 -7.12 -13.95 15.02
CA ASN A 117 -7.36 -13.25 16.27
C ASN A 117 -8.02 -11.89 16.02
N ASN A 118 -8.97 -11.52 16.88
CA ASN A 118 -9.74 -10.27 16.79
C ASN A 118 -9.68 -9.42 18.08
N GLY A 119 -8.88 -9.80 19.08
CA GLY A 119 -8.78 -9.07 20.35
C GLY A 119 -9.95 -9.25 21.33
N ASN A 120 -11.16 -9.56 20.85
CA ASN A 120 -12.36 -9.70 21.69
C ASN A 120 -12.66 -11.18 22.03
N ASP A 121 -12.33 -12.11 21.14
CA ASP A 121 -12.50 -13.55 21.30
C ASP A 121 -11.18 -14.27 21.59
N VAL A 122 -11.28 -15.49 22.11
CA VAL A 122 -10.13 -16.39 22.20
C VAL A 122 -9.53 -16.55 20.79
N PRO A 123 -8.19 -16.50 20.61
CA PRO A 123 -7.59 -16.77 19.31
C PRO A 123 -8.10 -18.10 18.72
N GLN A 124 -8.37 -18.12 17.43
CA GLN A 124 -8.90 -19.28 16.73
C GLN A 124 -7.82 -19.96 15.91
N ALA A 125 -7.86 -21.27 15.82
CA ALA A 125 -7.01 -22.08 14.95
C ALA A 125 -7.86 -22.94 14.03
N TRP A 126 -7.40 -23.13 12.78
CA TRP A 126 -7.99 -24.12 11.88
C TRP A 126 -7.11 -25.37 11.88
N LEU A 127 -7.45 -26.32 12.74
CA LEU A 127 -6.73 -27.59 12.83
C LEU A 127 -7.15 -28.49 11.66
N SER A 128 -6.17 -29.14 11.02
CA SER A 128 -6.39 -30.00 9.84
C SER A 128 -7.28 -29.36 8.75
N PRO A 129 -6.82 -28.26 8.14
CA PRO A 129 -7.62 -27.41 7.24
C PRO A 129 -8.33 -28.17 6.11
N THR A 130 -9.66 -28.26 6.22
CA THR A 130 -10.57 -28.76 5.17
C THR A 130 -11.92 -28.04 5.27
N THR A 131 -12.69 -27.94 4.19
CA THR A 131 -14.03 -27.31 4.20
C THR A 131 -15.03 -27.99 5.15
N ALA A 132 -14.78 -29.24 5.54
CA ALA A 132 -15.59 -29.97 6.52
C ALA A 132 -15.26 -29.60 7.99
N THR A 133 -14.10 -28.99 8.25
CA THR A 133 -13.64 -28.64 9.60
C THR A 133 -13.94 -27.19 9.93
N ARG A 134 -14.39 -26.92 11.16
CA ARG A 134 -14.62 -25.57 11.67
C ARG A 134 -13.40 -25.04 12.41
N LEU A 135 -13.32 -23.72 12.57
CA LEU A 135 -12.37 -23.09 13.49
C LEU A 135 -12.66 -23.53 14.93
N VAL A 136 -11.60 -23.67 15.71
CA VAL A 136 -11.68 -23.98 17.14
C VAL A 136 -10.90 -22.94 17.93
N ASN A 137 -11.30 -22.73 19.19
CA ASN A 137 -10.47 -21.98 20.13
C ASN A 137 -9.07 -22.59 20.16
N LEU A 138 -8.03 -21.75 20.13
CA LEU A 138 -6.64 -22.17 20.15
C LEU A 138 -6.41 -23.14 21.32
N PRO A 139 -6.02 -24.41 21.06
CA PRO A 139 -5.78 -25.37 22.12
C PRO A 139 -4.72 -24.88 23.11
N ASN A 140 -4.86 -25.27 24.38
CA ASN A 140 -3.98 -24.89 25.49
C ASN A 140 -3.91 -23.38 25.78
N TRP A 141 -4.73 -22.56 25.12
CA TRP A 141 -4.95 -21.17 25.50
C TRP A 141 -5.95 -21.08 26.65
N ASN A 142 -5.70 -20.20 27.62
CA ASN A 142 -6.65 -20.00 28.72
C ASN A 142 -7.93 -19.32 28.17
N PRO A 143 -9.13 -19.92 28.34
CA PRO A 143 -10.38 -19.39 27.79
C PRO A 143 -10.76 -18.00 28.33
N ASN A 144 -10.21 -17.58 29.47
CA ASN A 144 -10.44 -16.26 30.06
C ASN A 144 -9.46 -15.18 29.57
N HIS A 145 -8.46 -15.56 28.77
CA HIS A 145 -7.48 -14.62 28.23
C HIS A 145 -7.88 -14.18 26.81
N ARG A 146 -7.59 -12.92 26.48
CA ARG A 146 -7.60 -12.38 25.12
C ARG A 146 -6.24 -11.74 24.83
N ALA A 147 -5.93 -11.60 23.55
CA ALA A 147 -4.71 -10.95 23.10
C ALA A 147 -5.04 -10.00 21.95
N ARG A 148 -4.50 -8.79 21.96
CA ARG A 148 -4.73 -7.84 20.86
C ARG A 148 -4.13 -8.35 19.56
N VAL A 149 -2.92 -8.89 19.60
CA VAL A 149 -2.21 -9.44 18.43
C VAL A 149 -1.56 -10.76 18.78
N VAL A 150 -1.64 -11.71 17.84
CA VAL A 150 -0.94 -13.01 17.89
C VAL A 150 -0.10 -13.20 16.63
N ARG A 151 1.20 -13.47 16.79
CA ARG A 151 2.15 -13.68 15.69
C ARG A 151 3.03 -14.90 15.94
N ALA A 152 3.41 -15.57 14.86
CA ALA A 152 4.43 -16.61 14.90
C ALA A 152 5.84 -16.02 14.77
N LEU A 153 6.78 -16.54 15.54
CA LEU A 153 8.22 -16.33 15.38
C LEU A 153 8.92 -17.68 15.47
N GLY A 154 9.32 -18.23 14.32
CA GLY A 154 9.82 -19.60 14.26
C GLY A 154 8.76 -20.59 14.78
N PRO A 155 9.08 -21.50 15.72
CA PRO A 155 8.13 -22.46 16.27
C PRO A 155 7.26 -21.90 17.41
N TYR A 156 7.43 -20.63 17.80
CA TYR A 156 6.72 -20.02 18.93
C TYR A 156 5.53 -19.19 18.45
N LEU A 157 4.47 -19.18 19.25
CA LEU A 157 3.43 -18.15 19.18
C LEU A 157 3.68 -17.09 20.25
N ILE A 158 3.52 -15.84 19.83
CA ILE A 158 3.68 -14.67 20.67
C ILE A 158 2.36 -13.92 20.67
N ALA A 159 1.85 -13.66 21.86
CA ALA A 159 0.68 -12.83 22.12
C ALA A 159 1.12 -11.54 22.81
N ILE A 160 0.57 -10.41 22.38
CA ILE A 160 0.86 -9.08 22.96
C ILE A 160 -0.42 -8.36 23.35
N ASN A 161 -0.30 -7.48 24.35
CA ASN A 161 -1.40 -6.67 24.89
C ASN A 161 -2.58 -7.57 25.30
N LEU A 162 -2.38 -8.24 26.44
CA LEU A 162 -3.29 -9.28 26.92
C LEU A 162 -4.41 -8.68 27.77
N LEU A 163 -5.56 -9.34 27.75
CA LEU A 163 -6.63 -9.17 28.72
C LEU A 163 -6.78 -10.49 29.47
N ASP A 164 -6.53 -10.52 30.76
CA ASP A 164 -6.60 -11.73 31.59
C ASP A 164 -7.74 -11.57 32.59
N SER A 165 -8.81 -12.34 32.38
CA SER A 165 -9.99 -12.34 33.25
C SER A 165 -10.59 -10.93 33.46
N GLY A 166 -10.54 -10.10 32.40
CA GLY A 166 -11.01 -8.71 32.41
C GLY A 166 -9.99 -7.66 32.85
N ASN A 167 -8.79 -8.05 33.30
CA ASN A 167 -7.70 -7.14 33.64
C ASN A 167 -6.80 -6.89 32.43
N ALA A 168 -6.59 -5.63 32.06
CA ALA A 168 -5.79 -5.26 30.91
C ALA A 168 -4.29 -5.21 31.25
N TYR A 169 -3.48 -5.91 30.46
CA TYR A 169 -2.02 -5.96 30.54
C TYR A 169 -1.42 -5.49 29.20
N PRO A 170 -1.45 -4.18 28.92
CA PRO A 170 -1.15 -3.65 27.60
C PRO A 170 0.32 -3.67 27.19
N HIS A 171 1.22 -3.89 28.14
CA HIS A 171 2.67 -3.97 27.94
C HIS A 171 3.21 -5.40 28.08
N LEU A 172 2.32 -6.34 28.40
CA LEU A 172 2.67 -7.74 28.59
C LEU A 172 2.82 -8.44 27.24
N ILE A 173 3.91 -9.18 27.14
CA ILE A 173 4.20 -10.12 26.07
C ILE A 173 4.14 -11.52 26.69
N GLN A 174 3.46 -12.44 26.01
CA GLN A 174 3.43 -13.85 26.37
C GLN A 174 3.85 -14.68 25.17
N TRP A 175 4.68 -15.69 25.39
CA TRP A 175 5.04 -16.68 24.37
C TRP A 175 4.71 -18.09 24.82
N SER A 176 4.40 -18.93 23.84
CA SER A 176 4.07 -20.34 24.04
C SER A 176 5.31 -21.22 24.22
N HIS A 177 5.10 -22.50 24.55
CA HIS A 177 6.10 -23.54 24.27
C HIS A 177 6.28 -23.68 22.73
N PRO A 178 7.45 -24.09 22.21
CA PRO A 178 7.59 -24.38 20.78
C PRO A 178 6.56 -25.43 20.33
N ALA A 179 5.96 -25.22 19.17
CA ALA A 179 5.08 -26.19 18.53
C ALA A 179 5.85 -27.08 17.56
N ASP A 180 5.46 -28.34 17.47
CA ASP A 180 5.91 -29.22 16.40
C ASP A 180 5.27 -28.79 15.08
N PRO A 181 5.96 -28.93 13.93
CA PRO A 181 5.39 -28.61 12.62
C PRO A 181 4.04 -29.33 12.38
N GLY A 182 3.05 -28.59 11.90
CA GLY A 182 1.68 -29.10 11.69
C GLY A 182 0.80 -29.13 12.94
N SER A 183 1.31 -28.69 14.09
CA SER A 183 0.59 -28.65 15.36
C SER A 183 0.55 -27.24 15.95
N VAL A 184 -0.19 -27.09 17.05
CA VAL A 184 -0.22 -25.89 17.88
C VAL A 184 0.55 -26.13 19.18
N PRO A 185 0.98 -25.06 19.89
CA PRO A 185 1.73 -25.22 21.13
C PRO A 185 1.00 -26.07 22.17
N ILE A 186 1.77 -26.91 22.88
CA ILE A 186 1.24 -27.78 23.93
C ILE A 186 1.00 -27.06 25.27
N SER A 187 1.58 -25.87 25.46
CA SER A 187 1.41 -25.09 26.69
C SER A 187 1.66 -23.60 26.48
N TRP A 188 0.94 -22.80 27.25
CA TRP A 188 1.14 -21.36 27.46
C TRP A 188 1.44 -21.03 28.93
N ASP A 189 1.57 -22.05 29.78
CA ASP A 189 1.77 -21.91 31.22
C ASP A 189 3.21 -21.46 31.51
N TYR A 190 3.34 -20.21 31.94
CA TYR A 190 4.61 -19.58 32.28
C TYR A 190 5.13 -19.99 33.68
N THR A 191 4.34 -20.73 34.46
CA THR A 191 4.71 -21.19 35.80
C THR A 191 5.31 -22.60 35.79
N ASP A 192 5.17 -23.35 34.70
CA ASP A 192 5.74 -24.68 34.53
C ASP A 192 7.21 -24.61 34.07
N PRO A 193 8.19 -24.95 34.92
CA PRO A 193 9.62 -24.86 34.58
C PRO A 193 10.06 -25.94 33.57
N THR A 194 9.21 -26.92 33.24
CA THR A 194 9.50 -27.94 32.22
C THR A 194 9.13 -27.48 30.80
N LYS A 195 8.53 -26.30 30.67
CA LYS A 195 8.10 -25.71 29.40
C LYS A 195 8.79 -24.37 29.18
N ASP A 196 9.18 -24.14 27.93
CA ASP A 196 9.72 -22.85 27.48
C ASP A 196 8.69 -21.70 27.42
N ALA A 197 7.44 -21.91 27.83
CA ALA A 197 6.44 -20.86 27.82
C ALA A 197 6.80 -19.78 28.85
N GLY A 198 6.46 -18.53 28.56
CA GLY A 198 6.86 -17.44 29.43
C GLY A 198 6.18 -16.12 29.15
N ARG A 199 6.43 -15.17 30.03
CA ARG A 199 5.86 -13.83 30.00
C ARG A 199 6.93 -12.80 30.33
N LYS A 200 6.85 -11.64 29.69
CA LYS A 200 7.68 -10.48 29.99
C LYS A 200 6.85 -9.22 29.89
N ASP A 201 6.91 -8.41 30.95
CA ASP A 201 6.37 -7.05 30.92
C ASP A 201 7.45 -6.08 30.46
N LEU A 202 7.10 -5.17 29.55
CA LEU A 202 8.00 -4.14 29.06
C LEU A 202 7.98 -2.95 30.02
N PRO A 203 9.15 -2.49 30.52
CA PRO A 203 9.20 -1.47 31.57
C PRO A 203 8.77 -0.06 31.11
N ASP A 204 8.73 0.18 29.80
CA ASP A 204 8.45 1.48 29.21
C ASP A 204 6.94 1.75 29.08
N VAL A 205 6.27 1.99 30.20
CA VAL A 205 4.80 2.22 30.26
C VAL A 205 4.38 3.51 29.53
N ASN A 206 5.24 4.54 29.53
CA ASN A 206 4.90 5.86 28.99
C ASN A 206 4.80 5.89 27.46
N SER A 207 5.43 4.95 26.77
CA SER A 207 5.36 4.84 25.31
C SER A 207 4.06 4.19 24.78
N GLY A 208 3.02 4.15 25.60
CA GLY A 208 1.69 3.70 25.21
C GLY A 208 1.57 2.18 25.04
N LEU A 209 0.46 1.75 24.43
CA LEU A 209 0.08 0.34 24.37
C LEU A 209 0.86 -0.40 23.28
N LEU A 210 1.07 -1.71 23.44
CA LEU A 210 1.51 -2.56 22.32
C LEU A 210 0.36 -2.67 21.30
N ILE A 211 0.63 -2.33 20.04
CA ILE A 211 -0.37 -2.25 18.97
C ILE A 211 -0.21 -3.39 17.97
N GLU A 212 1.02 -3.67 17.55
CA GLU A 212 1.30 -4.58 16.44
C GLU A 212 2.64 -5.29 16.63
N ALA A 213 2.80 -6.45 16.01
CA ALA A 213 4.08 -7.15 15.93
C ALA A 213 4.29 -7.71 14.53
N LEU A 214 5.53 -7.62 14.04
CA LEU A 214 5.87 -8.11 12.70
C LEU A 214 7.30 -8.68 12.68
N PRO A 215 7.53 -9.88 12.11
CA PRO A 215 8.85 -10.48 12.05
C PRO A 215 9.70 -9.87 10.93
N LEU A 216 10.97 -9.63 11.21
CA LEU A 216 11.99 -9.20 10.26
C LEU A 216 13.30 -9.93 10.57
N GLN A 217 13.86 -10.61 9.57
CA GLN A 217 15.21 -11.21 9.65
C GLN A 217 15.47 -12.04 10.93
N GLY A 218 14.49 -12.83 11.38
CA GLY A 218 14.61 -13.69 12.56
C GLY A 218 14.43 -12.99 13.91
N ARG A 219 14.07 -11.70 13.92
CA ARG A 219 13.60 -10.97 15.09
C ARG A 219 12.12 -10.64 14.94
N LEU A 220 11.40 -10.52 16.03
CA LEU A 220 10.04 -9.97 16.03
C LEU A 220 10.11 -8.54 16.55
N PHE A 221 9.76 -7.58 15.69
CA PHE A 221 9.62 -6.18 16.09
C PHE A 221 8.25 -5.98 16.73
N LEU A 222 8.25 -5.34 17.89
CA LEU A 222 7.11 -5.08 18.75
C LEU A 222 6.84 -3.57 18.73
N TYR A 223 5.73 -3.19 18.13
CA TYR A 223 5.38 -1.79 17.90
C TYR A 223 4.42 -1.29 18.97
N LYS A 224 4.83 -0.23 19.68
CA LYS A 224 4.00 0.54 20.59
C LYS A 224 3.60 1.88 19.94
N GLU A 225 2.74 2.65 20.62
CA GLU A 225 2.31 3.98 20.16
C GLU A 225 3.45 5.01 20.14
N GLY A 226 4.42 4.89 21.06
CA GLY A 226 5.56 5.80 21.20
C GLY A 226 6.95 5.17 21.10
N SER A 227 7.06 3.83 21.05
CA SER A 227 8.36 3.15 20.95
C SER A 227 8.30 1.85 20.15
N VAL A 228 9.45 1.36 19.70
CA VAL A 228 9.62 0.07 19.02
C VAL A 228 10.65 -0.75 19.78
N TRP A 229 10.26 -1.96 20.12
CA TRP A 229 11.12 -2.97 20.74
C TRP A 229 11.38 -4.11 19.74
N TRP A 230 12.36 -4.94 20.01
CA TRP A 230 12.51 -6.21 19.32
C TRP A 230 12.71 -7.35 20.31
N MET A 231 12.33 -8.54 19.86
CA MET A 231 12.62 -9.78 20.59
C MET A 231 13.23 -10.83 19.65
N ARG A 232 14.11 -11.67 20.20
CA ARG A 232 14.78 -12.76 19.47
C ARG A 232 14.92 -13.99 20.35
N ALA A 233 14.73 -15.17 19.77
CA ALA A 233 15.01 -16.43 20.45
C ALA A 233 16.52 -16.60 20.62
N ILE A 234 16.98 -16.79 21.87
CA ILE A 234 18.37 -17.07 22.23
C ILE A 234 18.54 -18.49 22.80
N GLY A 235 17.45 -19.10 23.30
CA GLY A 235 17.43 -20.44 23.87
C GLY A 235 18.03 -20.54 25.27
N GLY A 236 17.94 -21.74 25.86
CA GLY A 236 18.36 -21.98 27.24
C GLY A 236 17.34 -21.47 28.26
N ARG A 237 17.81 -21.06 29.45
CA ARG A 237 16.93 -20.62 30.55
C ARG A 237 16.16 -19.33 30.24
N PHE A 238 16.79 -18.42 29.49
CA PHE A 238 16.14 -17.22 28.98
C PHE A 238 15.77 -17.49 27.53
N VAL A 239 14.52 -17.84 27.26
CA VAL A 239 14.11 -18.26 25.91
C VAL A 239 14.26 -17.11 24.90
N PHE A 240 13.87 -15.91 25.30
CA PHE A 240 13.89 -14.70 24.50
C PHE A 240 14.72 -13.58 25.13
N GLU A 241 15.44 -12.86 24.28
CA GLU A 241 16.04 -11.57 24.56
C GLU A 241 15.11 -10.45 24.09
N PHE A 242 15.10 -9.33 24.81
CA PHE A 242 14.29 -8.15 24.52
C PHE A 242 15.15 -6.89 24.65
N ASP A 243 15.03 -5.98 23.70
CA ASP A 243 15.73 -4.69 23.76
C ASP A 243 14.95 -3.60 23.00
N THR A 244 15.25 -2.34 23.28
CA THR A 244 14.68 -1.19 22.57
C THR A 244 15.34 -1.04 21.20
N PHE A 245 14.56 -0.64 20.20
CA PHE A 245 15.06 -0.20 18.90
C PHE A 245 14.88 1.30 18.73
N LEU A 246 13.67 1.79 19.01
CA LEU A 246 13.32 3.21 18.97
C LEU A 246 12.57 3.57 20.24
N GLU A 247 13.02 4.62 20.93
CA GLU A 247 12.45 4.99 22.24
C GLU A 247 11.42 6.12 22.15
N THR A 248 11.43 6.89 21.06
CA THR A 248 10.61 8.10 20.89
C THR A 248 9.72 8.06 19.65
N VAL A 249 9.75 6.96 18.90
CA VAL A 249 9.01 6.80 17.64
C VAL A 249 8.23 5.50 17.73
N GLY A 250 6.91 5.59 17.54
CA GLY A 250 6.02 4.44 17.53
C GLY A 250 5.11 4.41 16.30
N LEU A 251 4.13 3.52 16.34
CA LEU A 251 3.23 3.23 15.22
C LEU A 251 1.93 4.04 15.34
N LEU A 252 1.43 4.56 14.22
CA LEU A 252 0.19 5.34 14.15
C LEU A 252 -1.05 4.52 14.54
N ALA A 253 -1.15 3.30 13.99
CA ALA A 253 -2.34 2.45 14.12
C ALA A 253 -1.99 0.97 13.90
N PRO A 254 -2.86 0.03 14.31
CA PRO A 254 -2.68 -1.39 13.96
C PRO A 254 -2.56 -1.55 12.43
N ARG A 255 -1.74 -2.48 11.96
CA ARG A 255 -1.51 -2.73 10.53
C ARG A 255 -0.89 -1.57 9.73
N CYS A 256 -0.38 -0.52 10.38
CA CYS A 256 0.41 0.54 9.72
C CYS A 256 1.90 0.21 9.56
N VAL A 257 2.24 -1.08 9.52
CA VAL A 257 3.59 -1.57 9.27
C VAL A 257 3.53 -2.73 8.30
N THR A 258 4.45 -2.75 7.34
CA THR A 258 4.52 -3.81 6.33
C THR A 258 5.97 -4.01 5.89
N PRO A 259 6.38 -5.23 5.53
CA PRO A 259 7.72 -5.45 5.01
C PRO A 259 7.81 -4.89 3.59
N THR A 260 8.98 -4.40 3.21
CA THR A 260 9.28 -4.05 1.82
C THR A 260 9.17 -5.27 0.91
N PRO A 261 8.96 -5.09 -0.41
CA PRO A 261 8.83 -6.19 -1.37
C PRO A 261 9.97 -7.22 -1.33
N ASP A 262 11.19 -6.80 -0.97
CA ASP A 262 12.37 -7.64 -0.82
C ASP A 262 12.46 -8.35 0.55
N GLY A 263 11.58 -8.01 1.50
CA GLY A 263 11.55 -8.56 2.86
C GLY A 263 12.71 -8.15 3.75
N LEU A 264 13.51 -7.15 3.34
CA LEU A 264 14.73 -6.74 4.07
C LEU A 264 14.50 -5.57 5.02
N GLN A 265 13.43 -4.82 4.84
CA GLN A 265 13.10 -3.64 5.64
C GLN A 265 11.63 -3.67 6.04
N HIS A 266 11.31 -2.97 7.11
CA HIS A 266 9.94 -2.60 7.46
C HIS A 266 9.70 -1.15 7.09
N VAL A 267 8.54 -0.88 6.53
CA VAL A 267 8.01 0.48 6.40
C VAL A 267 6.91 0.64 7.42
N MET A 268 6.98 1.69 8.23
CA MET A 268 6.00 2.00 9.27
C MET A 268 5.52 3.44 9.16
N ALA A 269 4.22 3.64 9.28
CA ALA A 269 3.63 4.96 9.49
C ALA A 269 3.59 5.26 11.00
N THR A 270 4.27 6.33 11.38
CA THR A 270 4.38 6.86 12.74
C THR A 270 3.38 8.00 12.93
N GLN A 271 3.40 8.68 14.07
CA GLN A 271 2.47 9.78 14.32
C GLN A 271 2.70 11.00 13.40
N ASP A 272 3.94 11.23 12.97
CA ASP A 272 4.32 12.41 12.20
C ASP A 272 5.08 12.08 10.91
N ASP A 273 5.46 10.82 10.67
CA ASP A 273 6.31 10.42 9.54
C ASP A 273 5.98 9.02 9.01
N ILE A 274 6.42 8.72 7.79
CA ILE A 274 6.56 7.36 7.29
C ILE A 274 8.05 7.04 7.17
N VAL A 275 8.50 6.07 7.96
CA VAL A 275 9.91 5.68 8.03
C VAL A 275 10.10 4.25 7.58
N ARG A 276 11.27 3.96 6.99
CA ARG A 276 11.75 2.61 6.73
C ARG A 276 12.90 2.28 7.66
N HIS A 277 12.97 1.03 8.11
CA HIS A 277 14.09 0.54 8.90
C HIS A 277 14.46 -0.90 8.55
N ASN A 278 15.75 -1.23 8.68
CA ASN A 278 16.27 -2.59 8.53
C ASN A 278 16.63 -3.25 9.88
N GLY A 279 16.26 -2.61 10.99
CA GLY A 279 16.62 -3.05 12.35
C GLY A 279 17.94 -2.48 12.88
N ASN A 280 18.67 -1.72 12.06
CA ASN A 280 19.89 -1.01 12.46
C ASN A 280 19.82 0.48 12.13
N GLN A 281 19.31 0.83 10.95
CA GLN A 281 19.16 2.20 10.46
C GLN A 281 17.68 2.53 10.24
N VAL A 282 17.32 3.79 10.46
CA VAL A 282 16.00 4.34 10.19
C VAL A 282 16.13 5.51 9.24
N VAL A 283 15.31 5.53 8.20
CA VAL A 283 15.32 6.56 7.17
C VAL A 283 13.88 7.01 6.90
N SER A 284 13.64 8.32 6.90
CA SER A 284 12.35 8.87 6.50
C SER A 284 12.14 8.74 4.99
N ILE A 285 10.91 8.39 4.58
CA ILE A 285 10.51 8.28 3.18
C ILE A 285 9.95 9.61 2.67
N LEU A 286 9.33 10.39 3.57
CA LEU A 286 8.68 11.65 3.24
C LEU A 286 9.61 12.83 3.51
N ASP A 287 9.52 13.85 2.67
CA ASP A 287 10.18 15.14 2.94
C ASP A 287 9.16 16.17 3.51
N LYS A 288 9.67 17.28 4.04
CA LYS A 288 8.98 18.17 5.01
C LYS A 288 7.56 18.60 4.62
N ALA A 289 7.33 19.07 3.41
CA ALA A 289 6.01 19.56 3.00
C ALA A 289 5.08 18.41 2.66
N GLN A 290 5.58 17.34 2.04
CA GLN A 290 4.80 16.13 1.78
C GLN A 290 4.33 15.49 3.08
N LYS A 291 5.24 15.34 4.05
CA LYS A 291 4.93 14.94 5.43
C LYS A 291 3.78 15.78 5.98
N ARG A 292 3.93 17.10 6.01
CA ARG A 292 2.89 18.00 6.54
C ARG A 292 1.56 17.87 5.79
N ALA A 293 1.59 17.76 4.48
CA ALA A 293 0.38 17.66 3.67
C ALA A 293 -0.40 16.36 3.95
N ILE A 294 0.29 15.23 4.05
CA ILE A 294 -0.34 13.93 4.32
C ILE A 294 -0.90 13.90 5.74
N PHE A 295 -0.08 14.23 6.75
CA PHE A 295 -0.49 14.11 8.15
C PHE A 295 -1.55 15.15 8.56
N ASN A 296 -1.62 16.31 7.90
CA ASN A 296 -2.73 17.25 8.08
C ASN A 296 -4.03 16.82 7.37
N ASP A 297 -3.95 15.96 6.36
CA ASP A 297 -5.12 15.44 5.64
C ASP A 297 -5.73 14.23 6.35
N ILE A 298 -4.98 13.50 7.20
CA ILE A 298 -5.50 12.36 7.95
C ILE A 298 -6.59 12.81 8.94
N ASP A 299 -7.70 12.07 8.97
CA ASP A 299 -8.76 12.30 9.96
C ASP A 299 -8.31 11.95 11.38
N ASN A 300 -8.32 12.92 12.30
CA ASN A 300 -7.85 12.72 13.68
C ASN A 300 -8.68 11.70 14.48
N THR A 301 -9.96 11.52 14.15
CA THR A 301 -10.84 10.59 14.88
C THR A 301 -10.66 9.16 14.37
N HIS A 302 -10.47 9.01 13.06
CA HIS A 302 -10.44 7.73 12.38
C HIS A 302 -9.04 7.31 11.89
N ALA A 303 -7.98 8.03 12.25
CA ALA A 303 -6.59 7.71 11.92
C ALA A 303 -6.22 6.25 12.21
N SER A 304 -6.84 5.68 13.25
CA SER A 304 -6.65 4.29 13.66
C SER A 304 -7.20 3.22 12.70
N ASN A 305 -7.96 3.63 11.68
CA ASN A 305 -8.42 2.76 10.58
C ASN A 305 -7.44 2.71 9.41
N SER A 306 -6.35 3.49 9.46
CA SER A 306 -5.27 3.43 8.46
C SER A 306 -4.60 2.05 8.45
N PHE A 307 -4.05 1.66 7.31
CA PHE A 307 -3.33 0.40 7.18
C PHE A 307 -2.32 0.46 6.03
N MET A 308 -1.36 -0.47 6.04
CA MET A 308 -0.34 -0.60 5.01
C MET A 308 -0.33 -1.99 4.41
N PHE A 309 0.02 -2.06 3.13
CA PHE A 309 0.33 -3.32 2.45
C PHE A 309 1.38 -3.10 1.37
N THR A 310 1.98 -4.20 0.93
CA THR A 310 3.05 -4.19 -0.06
C THR A 310 2.56 -4.82 -1.35
N ASN A 311 2.86 -4.16 -2.46
CA ASN A 311 2.68 -4.67 -3.81
C ASN A 311 4.02 -5.17 -4.38
N PRO A 312 4.26 -6.49 -4.35
CA PRO A 312 5.53 -7.04 -4.81
C PRO A 312 5.71 -7.00 -6.33
N LEU A 313 4.62 -6.90 -7.12
CA LEU A 313 4.70 -6.87 -8.59
C LEU A 313 5.41 -5.60 -9.08
N TYR A 314 5.07 -4.46 -8.48
CA TYR A 314 5.60 -3.15 -8.85
C TYR A 314 6.58 -2.56 -7.84
N ASN A 315 6.94 -3.34 -6.82
CA ASN A 315 7.82 -2.92 -5.72
C ASN A 315 7.29 -1.70 -4.94
N GLU A 316 5.98 -1.64 -4.74
CA GLU A 316 5.32 -0.50 -4.08
C GLU A 316 4.92 -0.85 -2.65
N VAL A 317 4.89 0.15 -1.79
CA VAL A 317 4.25 0.11 -0.47
C VAL A 317 3.14 1.15 -0.45
N TRP A 318 1.96 0.70 -0.07
CA TRP A 318 0.75 1.51 -0.03
C TRP A 318 0.42 1.82 1.42
N PHE A 319 0.30 3.11 1.74
CA PHE A 319 -0.24 3.59 3.01
C PHE A 319 -1.62 4.18 2.77
N CYS A 320 -2.65 3.44 3.19
CA CYS A 320 -4.05 3.84 3.06
C CYS A 320 -4.52 4.53 4.35
N TYR A 321 -5.14 5.69 4.22
CA TYR A 321 -5.62 6.48 5.35
C TYR A 321 -6.98 7.15 5.04
N PRO A 322 -7.81 7.39 6.08
CA PRO A 322 -9.00 8.22 5.94
C PRO A 322 -8.58 9.69 5.89
N SER A 323 -8.95 10.39 4.82
CA SER A 323 -8.81 11.85 4.78
C SER A 323 -9.87 12.53 5.65
N SER A 324 -9.61 13.76 6.09
CA SER A 324 -10.42 14.53 7.03
C SER A 324 -11.92 14.45 6.71
N GLY A 325 -12.71 14.01 7.69
CA GLY A 325 -14.16 13.82 7.56
C GLY A 325 -14.60 12.45 7.02
N ASN A 326 -13.67 11.56 6.69
CA ASN A 326 -13.99 10.18 6.30
C ASN A 326 -13.73 9.21 7.45
N GLU A 327 -14.63 8.25 7.63
CA GLU A 327 -14.48 7.18 8.64
C GLU A 327 -13.52 6.07 8.17
N HIS A 328 -13.43 5.88 6.86
CA HIS A 328 -12.71 4.79 6.23
C HIS A 328 -11.66 5.29 5.25
N PRO A 329 -10.57 4.52 5.02
CA PRO A 329 -9.54 4.90 4.08
C PRO A 329 -10.11 5.15 2.68
N ASN A 330 -9.89 6.37 2.18
CA ASN A 330 -10.29 6.80 0.84
C ASN A 330 -9.10 7.26 -0.01
N LYS A 331 -7.97 7.59 0.62
CA LYS A 331 -6.72 7.95 -0.06
C LYS A 331 -5.59 7.00 0.32
N ALA A 332 -4.58 6.92 -0.54
CA ALA A 332 -3.33 6.27 -0.27
C ALA A 332 -2.13 7.06 -0.80
N VAL A 333 -1.04 6.99 -0.04
CA VAL A 333 0.30 7.33 -0.51
C VAL A 333 0.96 6.05 -0.99
N VAL A 334 1.54 6.08 -2.19
CA VAL A 334 2.20 4.94 -2.80
C VAL A 334 3.68 5.27 -2.94
N TRP A 335 4.52 4.44 -2.33
CA TRP A 335 5.97 4.56 -2.40
C TRP A 335 6.55 3.40 -3.19
N ASN A 336 7.19 3.68 -4.32
CA ASN A 336 7.97 2.68 -5.06
C ASN A 336 9.39 2.60 -4.46
N ALA A 337 9.78 1.42 -3.97
CA ALA A 337 11.04 1.20 -3.27
C ALA A 337 12.27 1.06 -4.18
N LYS A 338 12.08 0.80 -5.48
CA LYS A 338 13.17 0.55 -6.45
C LYS A 338 13.45 1.72 -7.40
N GLU A 339 12.44 2.52 -7.71
CA GLU A 339 12.58 3.64 -8.63
C GLU A 339 13.17 4.88 -7.93
N GLY A 340 13.95 5.68 -8.66
CA GLY A 340 14.62 6.86 -8.11
C GLY A 340 15.74 6.54 -7.11
N GLN A 341 16.43 7.57 -6.60
CA GLN A 341 17.57 7.36 -5.69
C GLN A 341 17.17 6.94 -4.26
N ALA A 342 15.98 7.36 -3.80
CA ALA A 342 15.48 7.08 -2.46
C ALA A 342 14.08 6.41 -2.47
N GLY A 343 13.60 6.00 -3.64
CA GLY A 343 12.21 5.67 -3.87
C GLY A 343 11.40 6.88 -4.37
N ILE A 344 10.27 6.61 -5.02
CA ILE A 344 9.39 7.65 -5.59
C ILE A 344 8.00 7.57 -4.98
N LEU A 345 7.38 8.72 -4.77
CA LEU A 345 6.02 8.85 -4.24
C LEU A 345 5.01 9.18 -5.35
N SER A 346 3.84 8.56 -5.27
CA SER A 346 2.62 8.94 -5.96
C SER A 346 1.42 8.84 -5.01
N ASN A 347 0.25 9.31 -5.44
CA ASN A 347 -0.97 9.27 -4.66
C ASN A 347 -2.04 8.45 -5.37
N SER A 348 -2.99 7.92 -4.61
CA SER A 348 -4.19 7.26 -5.09
C SER A 348 -5.38 7.77 -4.29
N ASP A 349 -6.42 8.23 -4.94
CA ASP A 349 -7.63 8.83 -4.34
C ASP A 349 -8.87 7.93 -4.41
N VAL A 350 -8.71 6.72 -4.96
CA VAL A 350 -9.80 5.73 -5.07
C VAL A 350 -9.45 4.48 -4.24
N VAL A 351 -9.39 4.65 -2.92
CA VAL A 351 -9.33 3.54 -1.97
C VAL A 351 -10.72 3.27 -1.43
N SER A 352 -11.18 2.02 -1.48
CA SER A 352 -12.51 1.63 -0.97
C SER A 352 -12.54 0.31 -0.21
N PHE A 353 -11.39 -0.36 -0.09
CA PHE A 353 -11.21 -1.63 0.61
C PHE A 353 -10.69 -1.43 2.05
N ARG A 354 -10.70 -2.49 2.86
CA ARG A 354 -10.28 -2.44 4.30
C ARG A 354 -9.06 -3.29 4.64
N ASN A 355 -8.71 -4.21 3.75
CA ASN A 355 -7.56 -5.08 3.87
C ASN A 355 -7.14 -5.57 2.48
N VAL A 356 -5.85 -5.89 2.34
CA VAL A 356 -5.30 -6.50 1.14
C VAL A 356 -4.41 -7.65 1.58
N ALA A 357 -4.57 -8.80 0.92
CA ALA A 357 -3.79 -9.99 1.18
C ALA A 357 -3.11 -10.47 -0.12
N SER A 358 -1.85 -10.90 -0.01
CA SER A 358 -1.10 -11.44 -1.14
C SER A 358 -1.09 -12.95 -1.10
N GLY A 359 -1.48 -13.61 -2.19
CA GLY A 359 -1.55 -15.06 -2.28
C GLY A 359 -1.68 -15.57 -3.71
N VAL A 360 -1.58 -16.88 -3.89
CA VAL A 360 -1.86 -17.50 -5.20
C VAL A 360 -3.37 -17.61 -5.38
N ILE A 361 -3.85 -17.25 -6.56
CA ILE A 361 -5.24 -17.45 -6.97
C ILE A 361 -5.22 -18.67 -7.89
N GLU A 362 -5.64 -19.82 -7.35
CA GLU A 362 -5.92 -21.00 -8.17
C GLU A 362 -7.27 -20.74 -8.85
N ALA A 363 -7.25 -20.11 -10.02
CA ALA A 363 -8.41 -20.18 -10.89
C ALA A 363 -8.53 -21.63 -11.39
N ILE A 364 -9.72 -22.20 -11.31
CA ILE A 364 -10.15 -23.23 -12.25
C ILE A 364 -9.88 -22.65 -13.64
N SER A 365 -9.14 -23.40 -14.45
CA SER A 365 -8.69 -23.06 -15.80
C SER A 365 -9.61 -22.10 -16.57
N ASP A 366 -9.22 -20.84 -16.79
CA ASP A 366 -9.89 -19.97 -17.76
C ASP A 366 -8.88 -19.10 -18.53
N ALA A 367 -7.89 -19.79 -19.10
CA ALA A 367 -7.28 -19.37 -20.37
C ALA A 367 -7.16 -20.63 -21.23
N SER A 368 -8.29 -21.29 -21.50
CA SER A 368 -8.32 -22.21 -22.63
C SER A 368 -8.31 -21.37 -23.90
N TRP A 369 -7.65 -21.86 -24.94
CA TRP A 369 -7.67 -21.23 -26.27
C TRP A 369 -9.11 -20.90 -26.76
N ASP A 370 -10.10 -21.64 -26.27
CA ASP A 370 -11.51 -21.52 -26.67
C ASP A 370 -12.31 -20.44 -25.91
N SER A 371 -11.79 -19.91 -24.79
CA SER A 371 -12.46 -18.90 -23.95
C SER A 371 -11.98 -17.46 -24.20
N ASP A 372 -10.89 -17.29 -24.94
CA ASP A 372 -10.33 -15.98 -25.24
C ASP A 372 -10.93 -15.39 -26.52
N SER A 373 -11.78 -14.37 -26.36
CA SER A 373 -12.40 -13.64 -27.47
C SER A 373 -11.57 -12.44 -27.95
N ALA A 374 -10.43 -12.14 -27.33
CA ALA A 374 -9.59 -11.02 -27.72
C ALA A 374 -8.78 -11.35 -28.97
N SER A 375 -8.63 -10.36 -29.86
CA SER A 375 -7.67 -10.49 -30.97
C SER A 375 -6.25 -10.45 -30.42
N TRP A 376 -5.33 -11.19 -31.04
CA TRP A 376 -3.90 -11.24 -30.68
C TRP A 376 -3.26 -9.86 -30.53
N ASP A 377 -3.72 -8.87 -31.30
CA ASP A 377 -3.18 -7.50 -31.31
C ASP A 377 -3.74 -6.60 -30.18
N SER A 378 -4.68 -7.11 -29.37
CA SER A 378 -5.31 -6.38 -28.24
C SER A 378 -5.03 -7.00 -26.87
N ASP A 379 -4.35 -8.14 -26.82
CA ASP A 379 -4.01 -8.83 -25.57
C ASP A 379 -2.61 -8.42 -25.07
N ASP A 380 -2.58 -7.40 -24.21
CA ASP A 380 -1.37 -6.97 -23.49
C ASP A 380 -1.11 -7.80 -22.20
N SER A 381 -1.89 -8.86 -21.95
CA SER A 381 -1.71 -9.68 -20.75
C SER A 381 -0.58 -10.70 -20.96
N PRO A 382 0.39 -10.81 -20.02
CA PRO A 382 1.44 -11.81 -20.13
C PRO A 382 0.86 -13.22 -20.06
N TRP A 383 1.02 -14.01 -21.12
CA TRP A 383 0.56 -15.40 -21.19
C TRP A 383 1.14 -16.28 -20.05
N SER A 384 0.29 -17.07 -19.39
CA SER A 384 0.58 -17.94 -18.22
C SER A 384 1.09 -17.22 -16.96
N GLN A 385 0.16 -16.61 -16.22
CA GLN A 385 0.37 -16.10 -14.85
C GLN A 385 -0.21 -17.01 -13.76
N ILE A 386 -0.57 -18.25 -14.09
CA ILE A 386 -1.43 -19.16 -13.30
C ILE A 386 -0.92 -19.39 -11.86
N LEU A 387 0.37 -19.16 -11.57
CA LEU A 387 0.97 -19.36 -10.24
C LEU A 387 1.60 -18.12 -9.62
N ARG A 388 1.39 -16.92 -10.18
CA ARG A 388 1.94 -15.70 -9.57
C ARG A 388 1.08 -15.26 -8.38
N ARG A 389 1.73 -14.78 -7.32
CA ARG A 389 1.04 -14.13 -6.20
C ARG A 389 0.31 -12.90 -6.71
N LYS A 390 -0.98 -12.82 -6.41
CA LYS A 390 -1.86 -11.69 -6.69
C LYS A 390 -2.23 -11.00 -5.38
N LEU A 391 -2.65 -9.75 -5.49
CA LEU A 391 -3.18 -8.99 -4.38
C LEU A 391 -4.70 -9.05 -4.44
N VAL A 392 -5.31 -9.54 -3.37
CA VAL A 392 -6.76 -9.61 -3.20
C VAL A 392 -7.17 -8.60 -2.14
N MET A 393 -8.03 -7.67 -2.55
CA MET A 393 -8.60 -6.63 -1.72
C MET A 393 -9.93 -7.08 -1.14
N CYS A 394 -10.13 -6.80 0.15
CA CYS A 394 -11.37 -7.05 0.87
C CYS A 394 -12.25 -5.80 0.86
N ASP A 395 -13.40 -5.87 0.20
CA ASP A 395 -14.41 -4.82 0.17
C ASP A 395 -15.65 -5.25 0.96
N PRO A 396 -15.71 -4.95 2.26
CA PRO A 396 -16.86 -5.28 3.09
C PRO A 396 -18.09 -4.43 2.78
N ALA A 397 -17.94 -3.22 2.22
CA ALA A 397 -19.08 -2.35 1.90
C ALA A 397 -19.94 -2.95 0.78
N ASN A 398 -19.29 -3.55 -0.22
CA ASN A 398 -19.97 -4.21 -1.34
C ASN A 398 -20.08 -5.74 -1.18
N THR A 399 -19.50 -6.32 -0.11
CA THR A 399 -19.37 -7.78 0.10
C THR A 399 -18.71 -8.47 -1.08
N GLN A 400 -17.49 -8.06 -1.42
CA GLN A 400 -16.77 -8.54 -2.61
C GLN A 400 -15.27 -8.69 -2.35
N PHE A 401 -14.64 -9.60 -3.10
CA PHE A 401 -13.20 -9.61 -3.29
C PHE A 401 -12.85 -8.99 -4.63
N ARG A 402 -11.79 -8.19 -4.65
CA ARG A 402 -11.29 -7.57 -5.88
C ARG A 402 -9.79 -7.82 -6.03
N MET A 403 -9.38 -8.31 -7.19
CA MET A 403 -7.98 -8.47 -7.55
C MET A 403 -7.42 -7.13 -8.02
N MET A 404 -6.34 -6.69 -7.39
CA MET A 404 -5.66 -5.44 -7.71
C MET A 404 -4.78 -5.59 -8.96
N ASP A 405 -4.48 -4.47 -9.61
CA ASP A 405 -3.65 -4.36 -10.80
C ASP A 405 -4.20 -5.18 -11.98
N THR A 406 -5.51 -5.12 -12.21
CA THR A 406 -6.19 -5.82 -13.31
C THR A 406 -7.21 -4.92 -13.98
N GLY A 407 -7.18 -4.86 -15.31
CA GLY A 407 -8.07 -4.00 -16.09
C GLY A 407 -7.82 -2.49 -15.88
N ASN A 408 -8.75 -1.68 -16.38
CA ASN A 408 -8.65 -0.21 -16.40
C ASN A 408 -9.78 0.51 -15.64
N LEU A 409 -10.61 -0.27 -14.94
CA LEU A 409 -11.75 0.18 -14.13
C LEU A 409 -11.48 -0.19 -12.68
N ARG A 410 -11.98 0.59 -11.72
CA ARG A 410 -12.02 0.21 -10.30
C ARG A 410 -13.46 -0.05 -9.91
N ASN A 411 -13.77 -1.28 -9.53
CA ASN A 411 -15.11 -1.75 -9.23
C ASN A 411 -16.13 -1.43 -10.34
N GLY A 412 -15.72 -1.60 -11.60
CA GLY A 412 -16.53 -1.26 -12.78
C GLY A 412 -16.67 0.23 -13.08
N ALA A 413 -16.08 1.12 -12.27
CA ALA A 413 -16.10 2.57 -12.48
C ALA A 413 -14.77 3.08 -13.05
N SER A 414 -14.87 4.05 -13.95
CA SER A 414 -13.73 4.83 -14.43
C SER A 414 -13.13 5.70 -13.33
N PHE A 415 -11.81 5.85 -13.32
CA PHE A 415 -11.09 6.71 -12.37
C PHE A 415 -10.09 7.59 -13.11
N ALA A 416 -9.91 8.81 -12.59
CA ALA A 416 -8.99 9.76 -13.18
C ALA A 416 -7.53 9.41 -12.86
N ALA A 417 -6.65 9.43 -13.84
CA ALA A 417 -5.21 9.45 -13.62
C ALA A 417 -4.69 10.80 -14.06
N THR A 418 -3.88 11.47 -13.23
CA THR A 418 -3.43 12.84 -13.46
C THR A 418 -1.97 13.00 -13.09
N LEU A 419 -1.20 13.58 -14.00
CA LEU A 419 0.20 13.93 -13.84
C LEU A 419 0.38 15.41 -14.20
N GLN A 420 0.92 16.19 -13.27
CA GLN A 420 1.03 17.65 -13.42
C GLN A 420 2.46 18.12 -13.15
N ARG A 421 2.94 19.00 -14.02
CA ARG A 421 4.17 19.79 -13.85
C ARG A 421 3.80 21.26 -13.85
N GLU A 422 4.04 21.96 -12.74
CA GLU A 422 3.82 23.42 -12.66
C GLU A 422 5.08 24.23 -12.49
N GLY A 423 5.27 25.30 -13.27
CA GLY A 423 6.38 26.24 -13.06
C GLY A 423 7.63 25.94 -13.89
N LEU A 424 7.49 25.34 -15.07
CA LEU A 424 8.57 25.08 -16.00
C LEU A 424 9.08 26.40 -16.65
N SER A 425 10.16 26.97 -16.11
CA SER A 425 10.80 28.20 -16.62
C SER A 425 12.08 27.95 -17.43
N VAL A 426 12.17 26.81 -18.11
CA VAL A 426 13.38 26.41 -18.86
C VAL A 426 13.54 27.23 -20.15
N LEU A 427 14.78 27.64 -20.44
CA LEU A 427 15.19 28.32 -21.67
C LEU A 427 16.00 27.43 -22.63
N GLY A 428 16.54 26.32 -22.13
CA GLY A 428 17.41 25.39 -22.86
C GLY A 428 18.35 24.65 -21.92
N GLN A 429 19.35 23.97 -22.48
CA GLN A 429 20.46 23.38 -21.75
C GLN A 429 21.79 24.01 -22.20
N ASN A 430 22.76 24.08 -21.29
CA ASN A 430 24.12 24.47 -21.65
C ASN A 430 24.89 23.28 -22.29
N ARG A 431 26.13 23.50 -22.76
CA ARG A 431 26.97 22.44 -23.38
C ARG A 431 27.30 21.28 -22.44
N ARG A 432 27.06 21.42 -21.14
CA ARG A 432 27.27 20.38 -20.11
C ARG A 432 25.98 19.66 -19.72
N GLY A 433 24.86 19.98 -20.37
CA GLY A 433 23.54 19.38 -20.09
C GLY A 433 22.81 20.00 -18.89
N GLU A 434 23.32 21.08 -18.30
CA GLU A 434 22.65 21.76 -17.19
C GLU A 434 21.52 22.65 -17.71
N TRP A 435 20.39 22.63 -16.98
CA TRP A 435 19.21 23.40 -17.30
C TRP A 435 19.45 24.91 -17.14
N LEU A 436 19.21 25.66 -18.20
CA LEU A 436 19.17 27.13 -18.15
C LEU A 436 17.75 27.55 -17.78
N VAL A 437 17.58 28.10 -16.59
CA VAL A 437 16.29 28.57 -16.06
C VAL A 437 16.34 30.09 -15.92
N ASP A 438 15.31 30.77 -16.43
CA ASP A 438 15.16 32.23 -16.28
C ASP A 438 13.69 32.56 -16.08
N HIS A 439 13.39 33.24 -14.99
CA HIS A 439 12.03 33.60 -14.63
C HIS A 439 11.62 35.01 -15.10
N GLN A 440 12.53 35.81 -15.65
CA GLN A 440 12.26 37.18 -16.13
C GLN A 440 11.85 37.20 -17.61
N ILE A 441 12.15 36.13 -18.35
CA ILE A 441 11.82 36.04 -19.77
C ILE A 441 10.43 35.42 -19.95
N MET A 442 9.57 36.16 -20.64
CA MET A 442 8.28 35.69 -21.11
C MET A 442 8.46 34.63 -22.20
N LYS A 443 7.78 33.52 -22.01
CA LYS A 443 7.82 32.34 -22.87
C LYS A 443 6.44 32.12 -23.47
N MET A 444 6.42 31.71 -24.73
CA MET A 444 5.23 31.22 -25.41
C MET A 444 5.45 29.76 -25.75
N ILE A 445 4.53 28.89 -25.37
CA ILE A 445 4.50 27.54 -25.92
C ILE A 445 3.82 27.63 -27.29
N GLN A 446 4.44 27.05 -28.32
CA GLN A 446 3.82 26.89 -29.63
C GLN A 446 3.13 25.54 -29.79
N ARG A 447 3.82 24.49 -29.32
CA ARG A 447 3.40 23.09 -29.42
C ARG A 447 3.93 22.29 -28.25
N LEU A 448 3.23 21.22 -27.93
CA LEU A 448 3.72 20.18 -27.04
C LEU A 448 3.83 18.88 -27.82
N TRP A 449 4.93 18.16 -27.65
CA TRP A 449 5.17 16.85 -28.24
C TRP A 449 5.25 15.81 -27.12
N PRO A 450 4.12 15.19 -26.72
CA PRO A 450 4.11 14.12 -25.73
C PRO A 450 4.74 12.85 -26.32
N LYS A 451 5.61 12.17 -25.54
CA LYS A 451 6.09 10.82 -25.86
C LYS A 451 5.24 9.82 -25.08
N VAL A 452 4.01 9.59 -25.56
CA VAL A 452 2.99 8.72 -24.93
C VAL A 452 2.82 7.46 -25.77
N LYS A 453 2.59 6.33 -25.10
CA LYS A 453 2.13 5.06 -25.69
C LYS A 453 0.82 4.63 -25.03
N GLY A 454 0.04 3.80 -25.73
CA GLY A 454 -1.24 3.29 -25.25
C GLY A 454 -2.43 4.07 -25.79
N GLY A 455 -3.47 4.20 -24.98
CA GLY A 455 -4.72 4.85 -25.38
C GLY A 455 -4.69 6.38 -25.37
N PRO A 456 -5.78 7.01 -25.84
CA PRO A 456 -5.89 8.46 -25.91
C PRO A 456 -5.87 9.08 -24.52
N ILE A 457 -5.19 10.22 -24.40
CA ILE A 457 -5.12 11.01 -23.18
C ILE A 457 -5.66 12.41 -23.42
N ARG A 458 -5.99 13.12 -22.35
CA ARG A 458 -6.26 14.56 -22.39
C ARG A 458 -5.07 15.33 -21.85
N VAL A 459 -4.68 16.37 -22.55
CA VAL A 459 -3.54 17.23 -22.20
C VAL A 459 -4.02 18.66 -22.07
N ARG A 460 -3.60 19.34 -21.01
CA ARG A 460 -3.79 20.79 -20.90
C ARG A 460 -2.48 21.48 -20.59
N ILE A 461 -2.37 22.71 -21.09
CA ILE A 461 -1.21 23.56 -20.92
C ILE A 461 -1.67 24.78 -20.14
N GLY A 462 -0.86 25.20 -19.17
CA GLY A 462 -1.06 26.43 -18.43
C GLY A 462 0.19 27.30 -18.44
N ALA A 463 0.04 28.53 -17.99
CA ALA A 463 1.17 29.43 -17.78
C ALA A 463 0.97 30.31 -16.55
N THR A 464 2.09 30.80 -16.01
CA THR A 464 2.11 31.72 -14.86
C THR A 464 2.85 33.00 -15.24
N GLN A 465 2.26 34.15 -14.93
CA GLN A 465 2.81 35.46 -15.28
C GLN A 465 3.96 35.88 -14.35
N THR A 466 3.88 35.52 -13.07
CA THR A 466 4.84 35.88 -12.04
C THR A 466 5.38 34.64 -11.34
N VAL A 467 6.57 34.73 -10.77
CA VAL A 467 7.15 33.64 -9.97
C VAL A 467 6.25 33.37 -8.75
N GLY A 468 5.74 32.15 -8.62
CA GLY A 468 4.85 31.76 -7.52
C GLY A 468 3.40 32.26 -7.66
N GLY A 469 3.02 32.87 -8.79
CA GLY A 469 1.62 33.20 -9.08
C GLY A 469 0.77 31.94 -9.36
N ALA A 470 -0.55 32.12 -9.44
CA ALA A 470 -1.45 31.03 -9.80
C ALA A 470 -1.29 30.63 -11.28
N THR A 471 -1.23 29.32 -11.56
CA THR A 471 -1.22 28.79 -12.92
C THR A 471 -2.57 29.04 -13.59
N THR A 472 -2.57 29.71 -14.74
CA THR A 472 -3.76 29.85 -15.58
C THR A 472 -3.80 28.70 -16.58
N TRP A 473 -4.76 27.78 -16.41
CA TRP A 473 -4.88 26.58 -17.22
C TRP A 473 -5.76 26.81 -18.46
N GLY A 474 -5.30 26.32 -19.62
CA GLY A 474 -6.12 26.18 -20.82
C GLY A 474 -7.09 25.00 -20.73
N PRO A 475 -8.01 24.88 -21.71
CA PRO A 475 -8.88 23.71 -21.83
C PRO A 475 -8.08 22.44 -22.11
N TYR A 476 -8.69 21.29 -21.80
CA TYR A 476 -8.15 19.99 -22.21
C TYR A 476 -8.27 19.80 -23.71
N ALA A 477 -7.18 19.37 -24.34
CA ALA A 477 -7.13 18.86 -25.70
C ALA A 477 -6.98 17.34 -25.69
N SER A 478 -7.70 16.64 -26.56
CA SER A 478 -7.49 15.20 -26.75
C SER A 478 -6.20 14.95 -27.52
N PHE A 479 -5.42 13.97 -27.07
CA PHE A 479 -4.22 13.47 -27.71
C PHE A 479 -4.28 11.96 -27.87
N ASP A 480 -4.37 11.49 -29.12
CA ASP A 480 -4.29 10.08 -29.47
C ASP A 480 -2.90 9.78 -30.07
N PRO A 481 -2.05 9.00 -29.38
CA PRO A 481 -0.70 8.68 -29.87
C PRO A 481 -0.70 7.85 -31.16
N ALA A 482 -1.81 7.21 -31.55
CA ALA A 482 -1.90 6.47 -32.80
C ALA A 482 -2.01 7.38 -34.03
N THR A 483 -2.60 8.57 -33.87
CA THR A 483 -2.91 9.48 -34.99
C THR A 483 -2.23 10.84 -34.90
N GLN A 484 -1.81 11.25 -33.69
CA GLN A 484 -1.28 12.58 -33.42
C GLN A 484 0.16 12.51 -32.91
N LYS A 485 0.97 13.51 -33.31
CA LYS A 485 2.37 13.64 -32.88
C LYS A 485 2.60 14.82 -31.94
N TRP A 486 1.70 15.81 -31.95
CA TRP A 486 1.78 17.01 -31.13
C TRP A 486 0.37 17.48 -30.73
N VAL A 487 0.34 18.33 -29.72
CA VAL A 487 -0.84 19.06 -29.25
C VAL A 487 -0.54 20.55 -29.34
N ASP A 488 -1.45 21.30 -29.94
CA ASP A 488 -1.38 22.76 -29.97
C ASP A 488 -2.04 23.33 -28.69
N PRO A 489 -1.41 24.32 -28.01
CA PRO A 489 -2.02 25.00 -26.87
C PRO A 489 -3.23 25.82 -27.33
N SER A 490 -4.19 26.02 -26.42
CA SER A 490 -5.25 26.99 -26.68
C SER A 490 -4.69 28.41 -26.61
N TYR A 491 -4.86 29.16 -27.69
CA TYR A 491 -4.57 30.60 -27.78
C TYR A 491 -5.79 31.47 -27.51
N THR A 492 -6.96 30.86 -27.28
CA THR A 492 -8.24 31.57 -27.14
C THR A 492 -8.38 32.26 -25.78
N ILE A 493 -7.64 31.80 -24.76
CA ILE A 493 -7.64 32.38 -23.42
C ILE A 493 -6.30 33.09 -23.20
N PRO A 494 -6.28 34.40 -22.93
CA PRO A 494 -5.04 35.12 -22.60
C PRO A 494 -4.37 34.51 -21.36
N GLY A 495 -3.04 34.30 -21.44
CA GLY A 495 -2.26 33.80 -20.30
C GLY A 495 -2.22 32.28 -20.12
N THR A 496 -2.80 31.49 -21.04
CA THR A 496 -2.69 30.00 -21.01
C THR A 496 -1.54 29.46 -21.85
N SER A 497 -1.10 30.21 -22.86
CA SER A 497 -0.01 29.85 -23.77
C SER A 497 1.24 30.73 -23.61
N THR A 498 1.14 31.82 -22.84
CA THR A 498 2.21 32.80 -22.63
C THR A 498 2.40 33.12 -21.14
N GLY A 499 3.63 33.06 -20.65
CA GLY A 499 3.98 33.38 -19.26
C GLY A 499 5.47 33.22 -18.96
N CYS A 500 5.89 33.60 -17.76
CA CYS A 500 7.26 33.43 -17.28
C CYS A 500 7.60 31.95 -16.99
N SER A 501 6.59 31.16 -16.62
CA SER A 501 6.67 29.71 -16.50
C SER A 501 5.52 29.03 -17.21
N ILE A 502 5.79 27.85 -17.75
CA ILE A 502 4.81 26.99 -18.41
C ILE A 502 4.46 25.83 -17.49
N SER A 503 3.24 25.34 -17.58
CA SER A 503 2.76 24.18 -16.83
C SER A 503 2.10 23.21 -17.80
N VAL A 504 2.25 21.91 -17.54
CA VAL A 504 1.69 20.84 -18.38
C VAL A 504 1.00 19.84 -17.48
N GLU A 505 -0.17 19.38 -17.91
CA GLU A 505 -0.88 18.29 -17.25
C GLU A 505 -1.32 17.25 -18.28
N PHE A 506 -1.05 16.00 -17.94
CA PHE A 506 -1.50 14.82 -18.65
C PHE A 506 -2.53 14.13 -17.77
N SER A 507 -3.71 13.85 -18.31
CA SER A 507 -4.77 13.21 -17.56
C SER A 507 -5.57 12.25 -18.42
N THR A 508 -6.26 11.30 -17.79
CA THR A 508 -7.29 10.46 -18.40
C THR A 508 -8.41 10.22 -17.42
N ILE A 509 -9.63 10.08 -17.91
CA ILE A 509 -10.75 9.51 -17.14
C ILE A 509 -11.26 8.22 -17.77
N ASP A 510 -11.07 8.06 -19.08
CA ASP A 510 -11.50 6.87 -19.81
C ASP A 510 -10.72 5.63 -19.38
N PRO A 511 -11.31 4.43 -19.48
CA PRO A 511 -10.69 3.19 -19.05
C PRO A 511 -9.63 2.68 -20.05
N VAL A 512 -8.61 3.50 -20.30
CA VAL A 512 -7.50 3.20 -21.21
C VAL A 512 -6.17 3.18 -20.47
N SER A 513 -5.29 2.24 -20.84
CA SER A 513 -3.91 2.19 -20.35
C SER A 513 -3.07 3.18 -21.12
N TRP A 514 -2.19 3.92 -20.44
CA TRP A 514 -1.22 4.80 -21.11
C TRP A 514 0.07 4.87 -20.32
N ARG A 515 1.14 5.18 -21.03
CA ARG A 515 2.49 5.38 -20.49
C ARG A 515 3.17 6.57 -21.14
N ILE A 516 3.79 7.42 -20.33
CA ILE A 516 4.58 8.58 -20.75
C ILE A 516 6.06 8.30 -20.47
N GLU A 517 6.89 8.45 -21.49
CA GLU A 517 8.35 8.29 -21.40
C GLU A 517 9.08 9.65 -21.40
N GLY A 518 8.40 10.70 -21.83
CA GLY A 518 8.95 12.05 -21.90
C GLY A 518 7.99 13.01 -22.60
N TYR A 519 8.39 14.27 -22.70
CA TYR A 519 7.67 15.27 -23.49
C TYR A 519 8.61 16.39 -23.93
N LYS A 520 8.26 17.04 -25.05
CA LYS A 520 9.05 18.14 -25.62
C LYS A 520 8.17 19.36 -25.85
N PRO A 521 8.22 20.40 -24.99
CA PRO A 521 7.59 21.68 -25.28
C PRO A 521 8.42 22.49 -26.29
N GLU A 522 7.76 23.01 -27.32
CA GLU A 522 8.33 23.95 -28.28
C GLU A 522 8.10 25.38 -27.77
N ILE A 523 9.17 26.02 -27.29
CA ILE A 523 9.09 27.31 -26.61
C ILE A 523 9.73 28.42 -27.46
N ILE A 524 9.02 29.55 -27.57
CA ILE A 524 9.50 30.82 -28.09
C ILE A 524 9.72 31.82 -26.94
N LYS A 525 10.79 32.60 -27.05
CA LYS A 525 11.08 33.72 -26.14
C LYS A 525 10.42 34.98 -26.70
N LEU A 526 9.52 35.61 -25.94
CA LEU A 526 8.78 36.79 -26.37
C LEU A 526 9.44 38.12 -25.94
N GLY A 527 10.33 38.09 -24.93
CA GLY A 527 11.01 39.27 -24.42
C GLY A 527 11.22 39.19 -22.91
N ARG A 528 11.90 40.19 -22.34
CA ARG A 528 11.92 40.40 -20.90
C ARG A 528 10.66 41.13 -20.47
N PHE A 529 10.13 40.75 -19.32
CA PHE A 529 9.11 41.50 -18.61
C PHE A 529 9.62 42.89 -18.23
#